data_AF-A0A355UHY3-F1
#
_entry.id   AF-A0A355UHY3-F1
#
_cell.length_a   1.000
_cell.length_b   1.000
_cell.length_c   1.000
_cell.angle_alpha   90.00
_cell.angle_beta   90.00
_cell.angle_gamma   90.00
#
_symmetry.space_group_name_H-M   'P 1'
#
loop_
_entity.id
_entity.type
_entity.pdbx_description
1 polymer ?
#
loop_
_entity_poly.entity_id
_entity_poly.type
_entity_poly.pdbx_seq_one_letter_code
_entity_poly.pdbx_strand_id
1 'polypeptide(L)'
;MIETINFENVKWLHILNPSEDDFDFLLKEYEFHPLDIEDCRSVNQRPKIDEYDDYYFLILHFPFFDKANKFVRVKEVKIFW
;
A
#
# COMPACT_ATOMS: atom_id res chain seq x y z
N MET A 1 8.57 3.79 9.27
CA MET A 1 8.19 3.32 10.63
C MET A 1 6.81 2.71 10.50
N ILE A 2 6.68 1.44 10.87
CA ILE A 2 5.43 0.69 10.76
C ILE A 2 4.58 0.95 12.00
N GLU A 3 3.45 1.63 11.83
CA GLU A 3 2.46 1.78 12.89
C GLU A 3 1.56 0.55 12.91
N THR A 4 1.38 -0.07 14.07
CA THR A 4 0.55 -1.28 14.21
C THR A 4 -0.66 -1.00 15.08
N ILE A 5 -1.85 -1.32 14.59
CA ILE A 5 -3.10 -1.29 15.35
C ILE A 5 -3.60 -2.73 15.46
N ASN A 6 -3.84 -3.20 16.68
CA ASN A 6 -4.43 -4.51 16.92
C ASN A 6 -5.89 -4.32 17.36
N PHE A 7 -6.81 -5.02 16.69
CA PHE A 7 -8.22 -5.02 17.04
C PHE A 7 -8.77 -6.44 16.91
N GLU A 8 -9.12 -7.05 18.05
CA GLU A 8 -9.52 -8.46 18.14
C GLU A 8 -8.53 -9.40 17.42
N ASN A 9 -8.96 -10.04 16.33
CA ASN A 9 -8.17 -10.94 15.49
C ASN A 9 -7.57 -10.25 14.25
N VAL A 10 -7.65 -8.93 14.16
CA VAL A 10 -7.14 -8.13 13.04
C VAL A 10 -5.90 -7.35 13.48
N LYS A 11 -4.84 -7.44 12.69
CA LYS A 11 -3.62 -6.63 12.81
C LYS A 11 -3.52 -5.72 11.59
N TRP A 12 -3.65 -4.42 11.82
CA TRP A 12 -3.47 -3.40 10.78
C TRP A 12 -2.05 -2.85 10.83
N LEU A 13 -1.30 -3.00 9.74
CA LEU A 13 0.00 -2.38 9.55
C LEU A 13 -0.14 -1.14 8.66
N HIS A 14 0.14 0.03 9.23
CA HIS A 14 0.19 1.29 8.49
C HIS A 14 1.64 1.71 8.26
N ILE A 15 2.05 1.72 6.99
CA ILE A 15 3.42 2.05 6.59
C ILE A 15 3.40 3.32 5.75
N LEU A 16 3.75 4.43 6.37
CA LEU A 16 3.89 5.71 5.69
C LEU A 16 5.32 5.88 5.19
N ASN A 17 5.49 6.11 3.88
CA ASN A 17 6.79 6.25 3.21
C ASN A 17 7.73 5.05 3.50
N PRO A 18 7.38 3.83 3.02
CA PRO A 18 8.15 2.62 3.26
C PRO A 18 9.62 2.75 2.81
N SER A 19 10.54 2.25 3.63
CA SER A 19 11.95 2.08 3.27
C SER A 19 12.19 0.72 2.58
N GLU A 20 13.41 0.49 2.08
CA GLU A 20 13.78 -0.84 1.56
C GLU A 20 13.73 -1.93 2.64
N ASP A 21 14.07 -1.60 3.89
CA ASP A 21 13.93 -2.55 5.01
C ASP A 21 12.46 -2.92 5.27
N ASP A 22 11.53 -1.96 5.11
CA ASP A 22 10.10 -2.23 5.22
C ASP A 22 9.63 -3.17 4.09
N PHE A 23 10.12 -2.99 2.86
CA PHE A 23 9.80 -3.89 1.74
C PHE A 23 10.36 -5.30 1.94
N ASP A 24 11.58 -5.42 2.43
CA ASP A 24 12.20 -6.71 2.75
C ASP A 24 11.43 -7.44 3.86
N PHE A 25 10.95 -6.71 4.86
CA PHE A 25 10.09 -7.24 5.91
C PHE A 25 8.78 -7.78 5.32
N LEU A 26 8.11 -7.02 4.44
CA LEU A 26 6.86 -7.45 3.81
C LEU A 26 7.05 -8.71 2.96
N LEU A 27 8.15 -8.81 2.20
CA LEU A 27 8.48 -9.99 1.39
C LEU A 27 8.74 -11.24 2.25
N LYS A 28 9.42 -11.09 3.39
CA LYS A 28 9.83 -12.22 4.23
C LYS A 28 8.74 -12.72 5.16
N GLU A 29 7.95 -11.83 5.75
CA GLU A 29 6.98 -12.18 6.79
C GLU A 29 5.60 -12.55 6.22
N TYR A 30 5.25 -11.99 5.06
CA TYR A 30 3.92 -12.19 4.44
C TYR A 30 3.98 -12.89 3.08
N GLU A 31 5.18 -13.19 2.59
CA GLU A 31 5.41 -13.93 1.33
C GLU A 31 4.69 -13.31 0.12
N PHE A 32 4.49 -11.99 0.12
CA PHE A 32 3.84 -11.28 -0.98
C PHE A 32 4.60 -11.45 -2.29
N HIS A 33 3.87 -11.45 -3.40
CA HIS A 33 4.43 -11.60 -4.72
C HIS A 33 5.43 -10.45 -5.01
N PRO A 34 6.65 -10.75 -5.51
CA PRO A 34 7.68 -9.73 -5.71
C PRO A 34 7.26 -8.55 -6.59
N LEU A 35 6.39 -8.79 -7.58
CA LEU A 35 5.86 -7.74 -8.45
C LEU A 35 4.93 -6.76 -7.71
N ASP A 36 4.20 -7.20 -6.69
CA ASP A 36 3.31 -6.31 -5.93
C ASP A 36 4.15 -5.36 -5.04
N ILE A 37 5.29 -5.84 -4.55
CA ILE A 37 6.25 -5.02 -3.81
C ILE A 37 7.01 -4.07 -4.75
N GLU A 38 7.32 -4.50 -5.97
CA GLU A 38 7.83 -3.59 -7.02
C GLU A 38 6.82 -2.51 -7.37
N ASP A 39 5.54 -2.86 -7.49
CA ASP A 39 4.46 -1.89 -7.66
C ASP A 39 4.44 -0.91 -6.49
N CYS A 40 4.67 -1.36 -5.25
CA CYS A 40 4.80 -0.49 -4.08
C CYS A 40 5.89 0.58 -4.18
N ARG A 41 7.01 0.30 -4.86
CA ARG A 41 8.12 1.26 -5.08
C ARG A 41 7.81 2.33 -6.13
N SER A 42 6.92 2.02 -7.06
CA SER A 42 6.58 2.91 -8.17
C SER A 42 5.45 3.87 -7.82
N VAL A 43 5.45 5.04 -8.46
CA VAL A 43 4.36 6.01 -8.39
C VAL A 43 3.60 6.02 -9.71
N ASN A 44 2.29 6.34 -9.69
CA ASN A 44 1.40 6.38 -10.86
C ASN A 44 0.99 5.00 -11.39
N GLN A 45 0.77 4.05 -10.50
CA GLN A 45 0.19 2.77 -10.92
C GLN A 45 -1.27 2.97 -11.35
N ARG A 46 -1.76 2.11 -12.25
CA ARG A 46 -3.20 2.11 -12.57
C ARG A 46 -3.96 1.47 -11.40
N PRO A 47 -5.12 2.01 -11.00
CA PRO A 47 -5.97 1.35 -10.02
C PRO A 47 -6.32 -0.06 -10.48
N LYS A 48 -6.14 -1.03 -9.59
CA LYS A 48 -6.36 -2.45 -9.87
C LYS A 48 -6.64 -3.24 -8.60
N ILE A 49 -7.13 -4.45 -8.78
CA ILE A 49 -7.21 -5.50 -7.78
C ILE A 49 -6.56 -6.73 -8.40
N ASP A 50 -5.52 -7.24 -7.77
CA ASP A 50 -4.92 -8.53 -8.08
C ASP A 50 -5.33 -9.53 -7.01
N GLU A 51 -5.83 -10.68 -7.44
CA GLU A 51 -6.36 -11.74 -6.58
C GLU A 51 -5.36 -12.91 -6.53
N TYR A 52 -4.91 -13.27 -5.34
CA TYR A 52 -4.07 -14.44 -5.07
C TYR A 52 -4.82 -15.39 -4.12
N ASP A 53 -4.32 -16.62 -3.98
CA ASP A 53 -4.96 -17.62 -3.11
C ASP A 53 -5.00 -17.19 -1.63
N ASP A 54 -3.97 -16.45 -1.19
CA ASP A 54 -3.76 -16.10 0.22
C ASP A 54 -4.06 -14.64 0.56
N TYR A 55 -4.14 -13.74 -0.44
CA TYR A 55 -4.38 -12.31 -0.22
C TYR A 55 -4.89 -11.58 -1.48
N TYR A 56 -5.40 -10.38 -1.27
CA TYR A 56 -5.74 -9.42 -2.32
C TYR A 56 -4.76 -8.24 -2.29
N PHE A 57 -4.30 -7.82 -3.47
CA PHE A 57 -3.52 -6.59 -3.62
C PHE A 57 -4.33 -5.54 -4.34
N LEU A 58 -4.53 -4.38 -3.70
CA LEU A 58 -5.34 -3.29 -4.22
C LEU A 58 -4.50 -2.03 -4.38
N ILE A 59 -4.65 -1.36 -5.52
CA ILE A 59 -4.16 -0.01 -5.76
C ILE A 59 -5.36 0.91 -5.93
N LEU A 60 -5.51 1.87 -5.01
CA LEU A 60 -6.65 2.79 -4.97
C LEU A 60 -6.18 4.23 -5.11
N HIS A 61 -6.98 5.04 -5.82
CA HIS A 61 -6.75 6.45 -6.04
C HIS A 61 -7.78 7.29 -5.29
N PHE A 62 -7.30 8.14 -4.38
CA PHE A 62 -8.15 9.07 -3.63
C PHE A 62 -7.89 10.50 -4.11
N PRO A 63 -8.90 11.18 -4.68
CA PRO A 63 -8.77 12.59 -5.03
C PRO A 63 -8.74 13.44 -3.77
N PHE A 64 -7.87 14.44 -3.74
CA PHE A 64 -7.87 15.47 -2.70
C PHE A 64 -7.68 16.85 -3.32
N PHE A 65 -8.29 17.85 -2.70
CA PHE A 65 -8.21 19.23 -3.17
C PHE A 65 -6.99 19.92 -2.57
N ASP A 66 -6.02 20.25 -3.42
CA ASP A 66 -4.88 21.08 -3.08
C ASP A 66 -5.32 22.55 -3.05
N LYS A 67 -5.58 23.06 -1.85
CA LYS A 67 -6.06 24.43 -1.63
C LYS A 67 -5.06 25.50 -2.08
N ALA A 68 -3.75 25.22 -2.00
CA ALA A 68 -2.72 26.18 -2.35
C ALA A 68 -2.67 26.42 -3.86
N ASN A 69 -2.73 25.34 -4.63
CA ASN A 69 -2.66 25.38 -6.09
C ASN A 69 -4.05 25.41 -6.77
N LYS A 70 -5.13 25.33 -5.99
CA LYS A 70 -6.53 25.24 -6.46
C LYS A 70 -6.72 24.12 -7.50
N PHE A 71 -6.15 22.96 -7.23
CA PHE A 71 -6.16 21.83 -8.15
C PHE A 71 -6.55 20.52 -7.44
N VAL A 72 -7.17 19.58 -8.16
CA VAL A 72 -7.43 18.24 -7.62
C VAL A 72 -6.23 17.36 -7.91
N ARG A 73 -5.59 16.87 -6.85
CA ARG A 73 -4.50 15.90 -6.94
C ARG A 73 -5.00 14.52 -6.54
N VAL A 74 -4.27 13.50 -6.93
CA VAL A 74 -4.55 12.11 -6.57
C VAL A 74 -3.51 11.63 -5.58
N LYS A 75 -3.95 10.95 -4.54
CA LYS A 75 -3.08 10.17 -3.66
C LYS A 75 -3.35 8.69 -3.89
N GLU A 76 -2.27 7.94 -4.09
CA GLU A 76 -2.29 6.49 -4.26
C GLU A 76 -2.18 5.82 -2.89
N VAL A 77 -2.96 4.77 -2.68
CA VAL A 77 -2.93 3.91 -1.50
C VAL A 77 -2.87 2.47 -1.98
N LYS A 78 -1.94 1.69 -1.41
CA LYS A 78 -1.71 0.28 -1.72
C LYS A 78 -2.06 -0.55 -0.51
N ILE A 79 -2.86 -1.60 -0.70
CA ILE A 79 -3.44 -2.39 0.38
C ILE A 79 -3.22 -3.86 0.07
N PHE A 80 -2.72 -4.59 1.06
CA PHE A 80 -2.73 -6.05 1.11
C PHE A 80 -3.80 -6.47 2.12
N TRP A 81 -4.70 -7.37 1.72
CA TRP A 81 -5.82 -7.85 2.54
C TRP A 81 -5.93 -9.37 2.53
#